data_AF-A0A428UJZ1-F1
#
_entry.id   AF-A0A428UJZ1-F1
#
_cell.length_a   1.000
_cell.length_b   1.000
_cell.length_c   1.000
_cell.angle_alpha   90.00
_cell.angle_beta   90.00
_cell.angle_gamma   90.00
#
_symmetry.space_group_name_H-M   'P 1'
#
loop_
_entity.id
_entity.type
_entity.pdbx_description
1 polymer ?
#
loop_
_entity_poly.entity_id
_entity_poly.type
_entity_poly.pdbx_seq_one_letter_code
_entity_poly.pdbx_strand_id
1 'polypeptide(L)'
;MARTRSTKTADTPEEPTSTTTSKISLTRSENPSKIFILPSKATPNARIVTLPNPRHARPARYLVCPETGIYEFTKIAAPKATPRSWLIENGEDADISMGQELYMATLIDPVFLVLPVLTEQTKGSEKRLFLSSDDHFDHLPEESSHLSEILQCEKDPKTH
;
A
#
# COMPACT_ATOMS: atom_id res chain seq x y z
N MET A 1 64.86 -29.59 10.19
CA MET A 1 65.13 -29.57 11.64
C MET A 1 63.87 -30.01 12.39
N ALA A 2 64.05 -30.96 13.31
CA ALA A 2 63.19 -31.46 14.40
C ALA A 2 61.64 -31.43 14.29
N ARG A 3 61.05 -32.63 14.29
CA ARG A 3 59.73 -32.94 14.87
C ARG A 3 59.88 -33.15 16.39
N THR A 4 59.06 -32.51 17.21
CA THR A 4 58.69 -33.02 18.55
C THR A 4 57.24 -32.65 18.89
N ARG A 5 56.48 -33.66 19.33
CA ARG A 5 55.07 -33.65 19.73
C ARG A 5 54.97 -34.00 21.22
N SER A 6 54.20 -33.25 22.00
CA SER A 6 53.44 -33.71 23.21
C SER A 6 52.76 -32.49 23.86
N THR A 7 51.43 -32.35 23.79
CA THR A 7 50.39 -32.91 24.69
C THR A 7 50.46 -32.44 26.15
N LYS A 8 49.53 -31.55 26.54
CA LYS A 8 48.87 -31.57 27.85
C LYS A 8 47.47 -30.96 27.74
N THR A 9 46.47 -31.80 28.02
CA THR A 9 45.06 -31.48 28.29
C THR A 9 44.91 -30.97 29.73
N ALA A 10 44.10 -29.93 29.95
CA ALA A 10 43.27 -29.75 31.15
C ALA A 10 42.24 -28.61 30.92
N ASP A 11 40.97 -28.99 31.05
CA ASP A 11 39.79 -28.23 31.50
C ASP A 11 39.21 -27.07 30.67
N THR A 12 38.18 -27.44 29.90
CA THR A 12 36.84 -26.81 29.76
C THR A 12 36.44 -25.95 30.97
N PRO A 13 35.92 -24.72 30.76
CA PRO A 13 34.46 -24.58 30.64
C PRO A 13 33.98 -24.00 29.28
N GLU A 14 33.19 -24.79 28.56
CA GLU A 14 31.97 -24.36 27.86
C GLU A 14 31.12 -23.55 28.86
N GLU A 15 30.57 -22.37 28.57
CA GLU A 15 29.45 -21.99 27.68
C GLU A 15 29.22 -20.46 27.94
N PRO A 16 28.33 -19.71 27.23
CA PRO A 16 27.35 -20.18 26.26
C PRO A 16 27.44 -19.48 24.91
N THR A 17 27.50 -20.30 23.86
CA THR A 17 26.79 -20.00 22.62
C THR A 17 25.34 -19.75 23.02
N SER A 18 24.90 -18.49 23.01
CA SER A 18 23.50 -18.14 23.25
C SER A 18 22.68 -18.64 22.07
N THR A 19 22.42 -19.94 22.04
CA THR A 19 21.37 -20.54 21.25
C THR A 19 20.08 -20.11 21.92
N THR A 20 19.63 -18.89 21.63
CA THR A 20 18.27 -18.47 21.97
C THR A 20 17.34 -19.27 21.07
N THR A 21 17.06 -20.52 21.45
CA THR A 21 15.95 -21.28 20.92
C THR A 21 14.69 -20.54 21.37
N SER A 22 14.18 -19.67 20.51
CA SER A 22 12.84 -19.09 20.68
C SER A 22 11.85 -20.26 20.67
N LYS A 23 11.35 -20.64 21.84
CA LYS A 23 10.40 -21.75 22.06
C LYS A 23 9.01 -21.51 21.46
N ILE A 24 8.83 -20.44 20.69
CA ILE A 24 7.57 -20.02 20.11
C ILE A 24 7.85 -19.72 18.64
N SER A 25 7.49 -20.66 17.77
CA SER A 25 7.45 -20.44 16.32
C SER A 25 6.05 -19.95 15.99
N LEU A 26 5.90 -18.64 15.78
CA LEU A 26 4.64 -18.09 15.30
C LEU A 26 4.39 -18.56 13.85
N THR A 27 3.15 -18.92 13.55
CA THR A 27 2.76 -19.40 12.22
C THR A 27 2.93 -18.27 11.22
N ARG A 28 3.78 -18.48 10.21
CA ARG A 28 3.97 -17.51 9.14
C ARG A 28 2.77 -17.60 8.20
N SER A 29 1.98 -16.53 8.11
CA SER A 29 0.92 -16.44 7.11
C SER A 29 1.49 -16.43 5.68
N GLU A 30 0.92 -17.24 4.78
CA GLU A 30 1.25 -17.24 3.34
C GLU A 30 0.77 -15.95 2.65
N ASN A 31 -0.28 -15.32 3.16
CA ASN A 31 -0.80 -14.04 2.70
C ASN A 31 -0.52 -12.97 3.77
N PRO A 32 0.59 -12.21 3.67
CA PRO A 32 0.98 -11.29 4.71
C PRO A 32 -0.06 -10.17 4.87
N SER A 33 -0.51 -9.99 6.10
CA SER A 33 -1.40 -8.88 6.49
C SER A 33 -0.78 -7.54 6.11
N LYS A 34 -1.57 -6.69 5.43
CA LYS A 34 -1.18 -5.34 5.03
C LYS A 34 -1.72 -4.33 6.02
N ILE A 35 -0.89 -3.40 6.44
CA ILE A 35 -1.25 -2.38 7.43
C ILE A 35 -1.63 -1.10 6.70
N PHE A 36 -2.82 -0.58 7.03
CA PHE A 36 -3.34 0.66 6.49
C PHE A 36 -3.57 1.68 7.61
N ILE A 37 -3.17 2.93 7.36
CA ILE A 37 -3.57 4.09 8.16
C ILE A 37 -4.67 4.80 7.39
N LEU A 38 -5.88 4.75 7.93
CA LEU A 38 -7.06 5.38 7.34
C LEU A 38 -7.34 6.73 8.02
N PRO A 39 -7.95 7.69 7.30
CA PRO A 39 -8.39 8.94 7.90
C PRO A 39 -9.48 8.68 8.95
N SER A 40 -9.44 9.39 10.07
CA SER A 40 -10.45 9.24 11.13
C SER A 40 -11.86 9.63 10.71
N LYS A 41 -11.98 10.43 9.65
CA LYS A 41 -13.26 10.86 9.06
C LYS A 41 -13.78 9.91 7.98
N ALA A 42 -13.07 8.82 7.67
CA ALA A 42 -13.52 7.87 6.66
C ALA A 42 -14.80 7.16 7.13
N THR A 43 -15.81 7.12 6.26
CA THR A 43 -17.10 6.47 6.54
C THR A 43 -17.04 4.97 6.23
N PRO A 44 -17.96 4.15 6.78
CA PRO A 44 -18.04 2.73 6.45
C PRO A 44 -18.34 2.45 4.98
N ASN A 45 -18.86 3.43 4.25
CA ASN A 45 -19.11 3.34 2.80
C ASN A 45 -17.86 3.60 1.96
N ALA A 46 -16.69 3.83 2.59
CA ALA A 46 -15.45 4.05 1.87
C ALA A 46 -14.99 2.77 1.15
N ARG A 47 -14.64 2.87 -0.13
CA ARG A 47 -14.23 1.75 -0.98
C ARG A 47 -12.80 1.93 -1.46
N ILE A 48 -12.07 0.83 -1.56
CA ILE A 48 -10.75 0.81 -2.21
C ILE A 48 -10.96 0.55 -3.69
N VAL A 49 -10.51 1.48 -4.51
CA VAL A 49 -10.70 1.50 -5.96
C VAL A 49 -9.36 1.59 -6.68
N THR A 50 -9.31 1.11 -7.91
CA THR A 50 -8.13 1.23 -8.78
C THR A 50 -8.38 2.36 -9.77
N LEU A 51 -7.52 3.37 -9.78
CA LEU A 51 -7.59 4.51 -10.72
C LEU A 51 -6.20 4.72 -11.36
N PRO A 52 -6.13 5.29 -12.57
CA PRO A 52 -4.86 5.62 -13.20
C PRO A 52 -4.13 6.71 -12.42
N ASN A 53 -2.84 6.51 -12.13
CA ASN A 53 -2.02 7.52 -11.48
C ASN A 53 -1.81 8.72 -12.43
N PRO A 54 -2.07 9.95 -12.00
CA PRO A 54 -2.07 11.11 -12.88
C PRO A 54 -0.70 11.47 -13.46
N ARG A 55 0.40 11.00 -12.86
CA ARG A 55 1.75 11.25 -13.37
C ARG A 55 2.22 10.22 -14.40
N HIS A 56 1.76 8.98 -14.28
CA HIS A 56 2.35 7.84 -15.00
C HIS A 56 1.33 6.97 -15.73
N ALA A 57 0.03 7.27 -15.64
CA ALA A 57 -1.11 6.50 -16.16
C ALA A 57 -1.19 5.04 -15.70
N ARG A 58 -0.33 4.60 -14.76
CA ARG A 58 -0.35 3.24 -14.24
C ARG A 58 -1.46 3.06 -13.21
N PRO A 59 -2.13 1.90 -13.14
CA PRO A 59 -3.13 1.61 -12.12
C PRO A 59 -2.56 1.75 -10.71
N ALA A 60 -3.18 2.58 -9.89
CA ALA A 60 -2.85 2.80 -8.48
C ALA A 60 -4.12 2.67 -7.63
N ARG A 61 -3.95 2.34 -6.34
CA ARG A 61 -5.08 2.16 -5.42
C ARG A 61 -5.38 3.45 -4.68
N TYR A 62 -6.66 3.79 -4.61
CA TYR A 62 -7.20 4.94 -3.91
C TYR A 62 -8.30 4.47 -2.94
N LEU A 63 -8.50 5.22 -1.87
CA LEU A 63 -9.65 5.08 -0.99
C LEU A 63 -10.62 6.20 -1.32
N VAL A 64 -11.83 5.85 -1.76
CA VAL A 64 -12.89 6.82 -2.08
C VAL A 64 -13.92 6.76 -0.97
N CYS A 65 -14.13 7.91 -0.33
CA CYS A 65 -15.20 8.13 0.63
C CYS A 65 -16.23 9.07 0.00
N PRO A 66 -17.52 8.69 -0.04
CA PRO A 66 -18.57 9.54 -0.64
C PRO A 66 -18.77 10.86 0.11
N GLU A 67 -18.33 10.96 1.37
CA GLU A 67 -18.50 12.17 2.18
C GLU A 67 -17.24 13.03 2.27
N THR A 68 -16.07 12.39 2.39
CA THR A 68 -14.81 13.10 2.67
C THR A 68 -13.88 13.23 1.48
N GLY A 69 -14.20 12.57 0.36
CA GLY A 69 -13.46 12.67 -0.89
C GLY A 69 -12.51 11.49 -1.15
N ILE A 70 -11.50 11.75 -1.99
CA ILE A 70 -10.57 10.73 -2.51
C ILE A 70 -9.24 10.81 -1.75
N TYR A 71 -8.71 9.66 -1.39
CA TYR A 71 -7.41 9.51 -0.74
C TYR A 71 -6.50 8.59 -1.56
N GLU A 72 -5.26 9.00 -1.74
CA GLU A 72 -4.20 8.20 -2.34
C GLU A 72 -3.50 7.33 -1.27
N PHE A 73 -3.21 6.07 -1.59
CA PHE A 73 -2.37 5.24 -0.72
C PHE A 73 -0.89 5.48 -0.98
N THR A 74 -0.24 6.19 -0.06
CA THR A 74 1.21 6.33 -0.03
C THR A 74 1.83 5.13 0.66
N LYS A 75 2.70 4.39 -0.04
CA LYS A 75 3.43 3.24 0.49
C LYS A 75 4.69 3.68 1.23
N ILE A 76 4.72 3.46 2.54
CA ILE A 76 5.89 3.61 3.39
C ILE A 76 6.50 2.22 3.55
N ALA A 77 7.67 2.01 2.95
CA ALA A 77 8.42 0.77 3.07
C ALA A 77 9.85 1.08 3.51
N ALA A 78 10.38 0.26 4.42
CA ALA A 78 11.79 0.36 4.78
C ALA A 78 12.69 -0.05 3.60
N PRO A 79 13.93 0.48 3.53
CA PRO A 79 14.89 0.04 2.54
C PRO A 79 15.13 -1.46 2.63
N LYS A 80 15.21 -2.14 1.48
CA LYS A 80 15.47 -3.61 1.42
C LYS A 80 16.75 -4.05 2.15
N ALA A 81 17.69 -3.13 2.36
CA ALA A 81 18.94 -3.37 3.09
C ALA A 81 18.73 -3.58 4.61
N THR A 82 17.67 -3.04 5.19
CA THR A 82 17.36 -3.17 6.62
C THR A 82 16.01 -3.88 6.77
N PRO A 83 15.98 -5.21 6.91
CA PRO A 83 14.74 -5.94 6.99
C PRO A 83 13.97 -5.54 8.25
N ARG A 84 12.68 -5.24 8.07
CA ARG A 84 11.71 -5.03 9.15
C ARG A 84 10.57 -6.03 9.01
N SER A 85 9.83 -6.24 10.08
CA SER A 85 8.61 -7.05 10.11
C SER A 85 7.66 -6.45 11.13
N TRP A 86 6.39 -6.75 11.00
CA TRP A 86 5.36 -6.37 11.96
C TRP A 86 4.96 -7.60 12.78
N LEU A 87 4.86 -7.41 14.09
CA LEU A 87 4.14 -8.31 14.98
C LEU A 87 2.74 -7.72 15.16
N ILE A 88 1.72 -8.48 14.80
CA ILE A 88 0.32 -8.06 14.89
C ILE A 88 -0.36 -8.99 15.89
N GLU A 89 -0.88 -8.42 16.96
CA GLU A 89 -1.65 -9.13 17.97
C GLU A 89 -3.13 -8.88 17.72
N ASN A 90 -3.89 -9.95 17.51
CA ASN A 90 -5.33 -9.93 17.30
C ASN A 90 -6.02 -10.70 18.44
N GLY A 91 -6.04 -10.11 19.63
CA GLY A 91 -6.62 -10.77 20.81
C GLY A 91 -5.70 -11.88 21.32
N GLU A 92 -6.16 -13.14 21.28
CA GLU A 92 -5.41 -14.29 21.79
C GLU A 92 -4.32 -14.80 20.82
N ASP A 93 -4.38 -14.39 19.53
CA ASP A 93 -3.46 -14.82 18.49
C ASP A 93 -2.47 -13.71 18.10
N ALA A 94 -1.19 -14.09 17.94
CA ALA A 94 -0.15 -13.22 17.44
C ALA A 94 0.38 -13.74 16.09
N ASP A 95 0.37 -12.88 15.07
CA ASP A 95 0.88 -13.18 13.72
C ASP A 95 2.09 -12.29 13.40
N ILE A 96 3.04 -12.84 12.65
CA ILE A 96 4.19 -12.11 12.13
C ILE A 96 3.99 -11.85 10.65
N SER A 97 3.75 -10.58 10.31
CA SER A 97 3.81 -10.14 8.91
C SER A 97 5.25 -9.77 8.56
N MET A 98 5.84 -10.55 7.67
CA MET A 98 7.18 -10.27 7.10
C MET A 98 7.19 -9.06 6.16
N GLY A 99 6.00 -8.50 5.84
CA GLY A 99 5.87 -7.29 5.07
C GLY A 99 6.42 -6.08 5.84
N GLN A 100 7.07 -5.16 5.14
CA GLN A 100 7.57 -3.89 5.70
C GLN A 100 6.68 -2.71 5.33
N GLU A 101 5.54 -3.02 4.73
CA GLU A 101 4.74 -2.09 3.95
C GLU A 101 3.61 -1.54 4.82
N LEU A 102 3.67 -0.24 5.04
CA LEU A 102 2.64 0.55 5.68
C LEU A 102 2.01 1.44 4.61
N TYR A 103 0.69 1.39 4.48
CA TYR A 103 -0.05 2.17 3.48
C TYR A 103 -0.78 3.31 4.18
N MET A 104 -0.47 4.55 3.82
CA MET A 104 -1.11 5.73 4.41
C MET A 104 -2.08 6.36 3.40
N ALA A 105 -3.35 6.48 3.77
CA ALA A 105 -4.36 7.16 2.97
C ALA A 105 -4.25 8.68 3.15
N THR A 106 -3.63 9.36 2.18
CA THR A 106 -3.42 10.81 2.15
C THR A 106 -4.44 11.45 1.23
N LEU A 107 -5.00 12.61 1.63
CA LEU A 107 -5.99 13.31 0.80
C LEU A 107 -5.36 13.76 -0.52
N ILE A 108 -6.04 13.48 -1.64
CA ILE A 108 -5.64 13.94 -2.97
C ILE A 108 -6.74 14.82 -3.56
N ASP A 109 -6.35 15.87 -4.29
CA ASP A 109 -7.30 16.70 -5.03
C ASP A 109 -7.78 15.94 -6.30
N PRO A 110 -9.09 15.73 -6.49
CA PRO A 110 -9.64 15.05 -7.66
C PRO A 110 -9.26 15.72 -8.99
N VAL A 111 -8.95 17.03 -8.99
CA VAL A 111 -8.48 17.73 -10.20
C VAL A 111 -7.26 17.02 -10.79
N PHE A 112 -6.34 16.52 -9.97
CA PHE A 112 -5.15 15.82 -10.46
C PHE A 112 -5.47 14.61 -11.32
N LEU A 113 -6.57 13.90 -11.04
CA LEU A 113 -6.99 12.72 -11.80
C LEU A 113 -7.46 13.07 -13.21
N VAL A 114 -8.01 14.28 -13.40
CA VAL A 114 -8.58 14.75 -14.68
C VAL A 114 -7.56 15.53 -15.51
N LEU A 115 -6.53 16.11 -14.86
CA LEU A 115 -5.49 16.90 -15.52
C LEU A 115 -4.85 16.23 -16.75
N PRO A 116 -4.51 14.92 -16.74
CA PRO A 116 -3.88 14.29 -17.90
C PRO A 116 -4.70 14.48 -19.18
N VAL A 117 -6.01 14.23 -19.13
CA VAL A 117 -6.92 14.37 -20.29
C VAL A 117 -7.06 15.80 -20.75
N LEU A 118 -7.11 16.74 -19.80
CA LEU A 118 -7.17 18.16 -20.12
C LEU A 118 -5.89 18.63 -20.82
N THR A 119 -4.72 18.14 -20.41
CA THR A 119 -3.44 18.53 -21.03
C THR A 119 -3.21 17.90 -22.40
N GLU A 120 -3.69 16.68 -22.65
CA GLU A 120 -3.57 16.03 -23.96
C GLU A 120 -4.36 16.78 -25.04
N GLN A 121 -5.56 17.26 -24.71
CA GLN A 121 -6.35 18.10 -25.61
C GLN A 121 -5.70 19.45 -25.95
N THR A 122 -4.78 19.95 -25.13
CA THR A 122 -4.07 21.20 -25.45
C THR A 122 -2.99 21.03 -26.52
N LYS A 123 -2.51 19.81 -26.76
CA LYS A 123 -1.38 19.52 -27.65
C LYS A 123 -1.80 19.30 -29.12
N GLY A 124 -3.07 19.01 -29.38
CA GLY A 124 -3.62 18.82 -30.72
C GLY A 124 -4.37 20.05 -31.24
N SER A 125 -3.89 20.65 -32.33
CA SER A 125 -4.51 21.82 -32.97
C SER A 125 -5.67 21.46 -33.90
N GLU A 126 -6.66 20.69 -33.42
CA GLU A 126 -7.90 20.45 -34.19
C GLU A 126 -9.10 20.93 -33.38
N LYS A 127 -9.74 22.00 -33.88
CA LYS A 127 -11.05 22.56 -33.52
C LYS A 127 -11.50 22.27 -32.08
N ARG A 128 -11.06 23.12 -31.13
CA ARG A 128 -11.58 23.18 -29.76
C ARG A 128 -13.08 23.48 -29.78
N LEU A 129 -13.89 22.44 -29.80
CA LEU A 129 -15.28 22.50 -29.37
C LEU A 129 -15.30 22.44 -27.85
N PHE A 130 -16.25 23.14 -27.22
CA PHE A 130 -16.50 22.95 -25.80
C PHE A 130 -17.13 21.57 -25.64
N LEU A 131 -16.33 20.62 -25.17
CA LEU A 131 -16.78 19.27 -24.82
C LEU A 131 -17.46 19.30 -23.46
N SER A 132 -18.35 18.34 -23.23
CA SER A 132 -18.94 18.14 -21.92
C SER A 132 -17.89 17.56 -20.96
N SER A 133 -18.13 17.69 -19.65
CA SER A 133 -17.25 17.05 -18.66
C SER A 133 -17.22 15.54 -18.79
N ASP A 134 -18.33 14.94 -19.23
CA ASP A 134 -18.48 13.50 -19.40
C ASP A 134 -17.59 12.99 -20.54
N ASP A 135 -17.55 13.72 -21.67
CA ASP A 135 -16.65 13.41 -22.80
C ASP A 135 -15.17 13.37 -22.35
N HIS A 136 -14.79 14.18 -21.36
CA HIS A 136 -13.43 14.16 -20.81
C HIS A 136 -13.16 12.92 -19.94
N PHE A 137 -14.17 12.39 -19.25
CA PHE A 137 -14.00 11.18 -18.45
C PHE A 137 -13.94 9.93 -19.33
N ASP A 138 -14.66 9.90 -20.45
CA ASP A 138 -14.61 8.81 -21.43
C ASP A 138 -13.24 8.64 -22.09
N HIS A 139 -12.46 9.72 -22.17
CA HIS A 139 -11.09 9.69 -22.69
C HIS A 139 -10.06 9.19 -21.67
N LEU A 140 -10.44 8.91 -20.42
CA LEU A 140 -9.52 8.35 -19.44
C LEU A 140 -9.20 6.88 -19.78
N PRO A 141 -7.95 6.43 -19.58
CA PRO A 141 -7.59 5.04 -19.83
C PRO A 141 -8.44 4.12 -18.94
N GLU A 142 -9.30 3.34 -19.57
CA GLU A 142 -10.28 2.46 -18.92
C GLU A 142 -9.66 1.12 -18.45
N GLU A 143 -8.41 0.85 -18.84
CA GLU A 143 -7.73 -0.39 -18.47
C GLU A 143 -7.63 -0.51 -16.94
N SER A 144 -8.56 -1.25 -16.34
CA SER A 144 -8.73 -1.51 -14.89
C SER A 144 -9.17 -0.35 -14.00
N SER A 145 -9.77 0.70 -14.58
CA SER A 145 -10.24 1.86 -13.81
C SER A 145 -11.65 1.64 -13.24
N HIS A 146 -11.87 1.97 -11.97
CA HIS A 146 -13.20 1.99 -11.34
C HIS A 146 -13.84 3.39 -11.33
N LEU A 147 -13.37 4.31 -12.19
CA LEU A 147 -13.84 5.71 -12.21
C LEU A 147 -15.33 5.85 -12.52
N SER A 148 -15.83 5.11 -13.52
CA SER A 148 -17.25 5.13 -13.90
C SER A 148 -18.16 4.68 -12.75
N GLU A 149 -17.76 3.66 -12.00
CA GLU A 149 -18.50 3.20 -10.82
C GLU A 149 -18.56 4.26 -9.72
N ILE A 150 -17.47 4.99 -9.50
CA ILE A 150 -17.41 6.07 -8.50
C ILE A 150 -18.31 7.25 -8.89
N LEU A 151 -18.33 7.62 -10.17
CA LEU A 151 -19.16 8.72 -10.67
C LEU A 151 -20.66 8.37 -10.63
N GLN A 152 -20.99 7.08 -10.77
CA GLN A 152 -22.35 6.56 -10.64
C GLN A 152 -22.78 6.31 -9.20
N CYS A 153 -21.87 6.36 -8.22
CA CYS A 153 -22.21 6.29 -6.80
C CYS A 153 -22.94 7.57 -6.39
N GLU A 154 -24.24 7.60 -6.69
CA GLU A 154 -25.18 8.54 -6.14
C GLU A 154 -25.18 8.38 -4.62
N LYS A 155 -25.03 9.49 -3.90
CA LYS A 155 -25.17 9.51 -2.44
C LYS A 155 -26.58 9.04 -2.12
N ASP A 156 -26.74 7.85 -1.56
CA ASP A 156 -28.03 7.37 -1.06
C ASP A 156 -28.62 8.46 -0.14
N PRO A 157 -29.73 9.11 -0.52
CA PRO A 157 -30.29 10.21 0.25
C PRO A 157 -31.12 9.66 1.41
N LYS A 158 -30.54 8.81 2.27
CA LYS A 158 -31.24 8.25 3.44
C LYS A 158 -30.30 7.98 4.60
N THR A 159 -30.11 8.99 5.44
CA THR A 159 -30.14 8.84 6.91
C THR A 159 -30.18 10.24 7.53
N HIS A 160 -31.38 10.67 7.89
CA HIS A 160 -31.65 11.80 8.77
C HIS A 160 -32.25 11.24 10.06
#